data_AF-A0A2N5FL96-F1
#
_entry.id   AF-A0A2N5FL96-F1
#
_cell.length_a   1.000
_cell.length_b   1.000
_cell.length_c   1.000
_cell.angle_alpha   90.00
_cell.angle_beta   90.00
_cell.angle_gamma   90.00
#
_symmetry.space_group_name_H-M   'P 1'
#
loop_
_entity.id
_entity.type
_entity.pdbx_description
1 polymer ?
#
loop_
_entity_poly.entity_id
_entity_poly.type
_entity_poly.pdbx_seq_one_letter_code
_entity_poly.pdbx_strand_id
1 'polypeptide(L)'
;MKERALFFITGLLILTLGVSLIIKSGLGASSWDALAVGESNLFGLTVGTCIFINGIALIFINAFLLKKKPEIMAAGSILLIGALIDFWLLVVLKHYSPEVLFFQLTALAAGIISMGVGVAIYLQAKFPASPMDTLMVAIHTRFGLNLRNSRIISEAFALFLAFLFQGAIGIGTFIVTLTLGFVVQYFHPKFEGLLFKMSSKLSYK
;
A
#
# COMPACT_ATOMS: atom_id res chain seq x y z
N MET A 1 13.67 -15.29 12.89
CA MET A 1 12.57 -14.34 13.20
C MET A 1 13.01 -12.87 13.12
N LYS A 2 14.17 -12.49 13.68
CA LYS A 2 14.66 -11.10 13.66
C LYS A 2 14.83 -10.53 12.24
N GLU A 3 15.40 -11.30 11.29
CA GLU A 3 15.55 -10.81 9.90
C GLU A 3 14.21 -10.51 9.22
N ARG A 4 13.19 -11.36 9.43
CA ARG A 4 11.87 -11.15 8.84
C ARG A 4 11.20 -9.89 9.39
N ALA A 5 11.31 -9.65 10.70
CA ALA A 5 10.82 -8.41 11.30
C ALA A 5 11.55 -7.18 10.76
N LEU A 6 12.87 -7.27 10.55
CA LEU A 6 13.64 -6.20 9.93
C LEU A 6 13.21 -5.94 8.48
N PHE A 7 13.03 -6.98 7.67
CA PHE A 7 12.49 -6.85 6.30
C PHE A 7 11.10 -6.23 6.32
N PHE A 8 10.24 -6.65 7.24
CA PHE A 8 8.90 -6.09 7.38
C PHE A 8 8.95 -4.58 7.68
N ILE A 9 9.67 -4.17 8.73
CA ILE A 9 9.75 -2.77 9.14
C ILE A 9 10.41 -1.91 8.05
N THR A 10 11.53 -2.34 7.50
CA THR A 10 12.23 -1.61 6.42
C THR A 10 11.37 -1.53 5.17
N GLY A 11 10.69 -2.62 4.81
CA GLY A 11 9.76 -2.65 3.68
C GLY A 11 8.60 -1.67 3.88
N LEU A 12 8.01 -1.63 5.07
CA LEU A 12 6.95 -0.67 5.40
C LEU A 12 7.43 0.79 5.39
N LEU A 13 8.64 1.08 5.90
CA LEU A 13 9.20 2.43 5.86
C LEU A 13 9.37 2.93 4.42
N ILE A 14 9.94 2.10 3.54
CA ILE A 14 10.15 2.45 2.13
C ILE A 14 8.82 2.54 1.38
N LEU A 15 7.89 1.60 1.65
CA LEU A 15 6.54 1.58 1.10
C LEU A 15 5.81 2.90 1.38
N THR A 16 5.73 3.27 2.66
CA THR A 16 4.96 4.42 3.14
C THR A 16 5.59 5.75 2.74
N LEU A 17 6.92 5.80 2.63
CA LEU A 17 7.62 6.93 1.99
C LEU A 17 7.17 7.07 0.53
N GLY A 18 7.13 5.97 -0.20
CA GLY A 18 6.68 5.95 -1.60
C GLY A 18 5.26 6.46 -1.78
N VAL A 19 4.32 5.93 -0.97
CA VAL A 19 2.93 6.40 -0.93
C VAL A 19 2.86 7.90 -0.64
N SER A 20 3.61 8.37 0.35
CA SER A 20 3.60 9.78 0.76
C SER A 20 4.17 10.70 -0.31
N LEU A 21 5.22 10.29 -1.03
CA LEU A 21 5.76 11.03 -2.17
C LEU A 21 4.78 11.09 -3.35
N ILE A 22 4.07 9.99 -3.64
CA ILE A 22 3.01 9.97 -4.66
C ILE A 22 1.92 10.99 -4.27
N ILE A 23 1.40 10.94 -3.05
CA ILE A 23 0.38 11.90 -2.57
C ILE A 23 0.90 13.34 -2.67
N LYS A 24 2.13 13.60 -2.22
CA LYS A 24 2.75 14.93 -2.26
C LYS A 24 3.08 15.41 -3.67
N SER A 25 3.15 14.53 -4.66
CA SER A 25 3.34 14.93 -6.06
C SER A 25 2.20 15.80 -6.60
N GLY A 26 1.00 15.71 -6.00
CA GLY A 26 -0.19 16.42 -6.47
C GLY A 26 -0.78 15.88 -7.77
N LEU A 27 -0.22 14.80 -8.34
CA LEU A 27 -0.68 14.21 -9.60
C LEU A 27 -1.71 13.09 -9.40
N GLY A 28 -2.04 12.76 -8.15
CA GLY A 28 -2.96 11.69 -7.74
C GLY A 28 -2.32 10.72 -6.75
N ALA A 29 -3.03 9.65 -6.43
CA ALA A 29 -2.56 8.57 -5.55
C ALA A 29 -2.97 7.19 -6.08
N SER A 30 -2.51 6.10 -5.45
CA SER A 30 -3.04 4.76 -5.76
C SER A 30 -4.55 4.71 -5.46
N SER A 31 -5.30 3.74 -5.99
CA SER A 31 -6.77 3.68 -5.84
C SER A 31 -7.25 3.77 -4.38
N TRP A 32 -6.67 2.97 -3.49
CA TRP A 32 -6.99 2.96 -2.07
C TRP A 32 -6.45 4.18 -1.31
N ASP A 33 -5.27 4.68 -1.69
CA ASP A 33 -4.70 5.89 -1.08
C ASP A 33 -5.49 7.13 -1.50
N ALA A 34 -6.00 7.18 -2.72
CA ALA A 34 -6.86 8.25 -3.22
C ALA A 34 -8.15 8.33 -2.41
N LEU A 35 -8.75 7.18 -2.08
CA LEU A 35 -9.90 7.12 -1.18
C LEU A 35 -9.56 7.70 0.19
N ALA A 36 -8.47 7.25 0.81
CA ALA A 36 -8.06 7.73 2.13
C ALA A 36 -7.77 9.24 2.15
N VAL A 37 -7.20 9.80 1.06
CA VAL A 37 -7.01 11.24 0.93
C VAL A 37 -8.35 11.98 0.82
N GLY A 38 -9.32 11.46 0.07
CA GLY A 38 -10.65 12.04 -0.04
C GLY A 38 -11.41 12.06 1.29
N GLU A 39 -11.38 10.94 2.00
CA GLU A 39 -11.95 10.81 3.35
C GLU A 39 -11.26 11.74 4.35
N SER A 40 -9.93 11.85 4.29
CA SER A 40 -9.16 12.77 5.14
C SER A 40 -9.61 14.22 4.93
N ASN A 41 -9.79 14.64 3.67
CA ASN A 41 -10.27 15.98 3.33
C ASN A 41 -11.71 16.22 3.77
N LEU A 42 -12.59 15.22 3.65
CA LEU A 42 -14.01 15.36 3.97
C LEU A 42 -14.29 15.34 5.47
N PHE A 43 -13.61 14.46 6.22
CA PHE A 43 -13.88 14.24 7.64
C PHE A 43 -12.91 14.97 8.58
N GLY A 44 -11.87 15.63 8.04
CA GLY A 44 -10.85 16.31 8.85
C GLY A 44 -9.95 15.35 9.64
N LEU A 45 -9.90 14.07 9.24
CA LEU A 45 -9.01 13.05 9.79
C LEU A 45 -7.66 13.06 9.07
N THR A 46 -6.65 12.41 9.64
CA THR A 46 -5.38 12.20 8.95
C THR A 46 -5.50 11.08 7.92
N VAL A 47 -4.70 11.13 6.85
CA VAL A 47 -4.69 10.08 5.80
C VAL A 47 -4.38 8.71 6.41
N GLY A 48 -3.43 8.63 7.33
CA GLY A 48 -3.10 7.39 8.04
C GLY A 48 -4.26 6.84 8.87
N THR A 49 -5.05 7.72 9.49
CA THR A 49 -6.27 7.32 10.23
C THR A 49 -7.32 6.75 9.28
N CYS A 50 -7.54 7.39 8.13
CA CYS A 50 -8.47 6.87 7.10
C CYS A 50 -8.02 5.50 6.58
N ILE A 51 -6.72 5.31 6.31
CA ILE A 51 -6.17 4.00 5.92
C ILE A 51 -6.43 2.94 7.00
N PHE A 52 -6.24 3.29 8.28
CA PHE A 52 -6.53 2.38 9.38
C PHE A 52 -8.01 2.00 9.43
N ILE A 53 -8.92 2.96 9.35
CA ILE A 53 -10.38 2.72 9.35
C ILE A 53 -10.78 1.81 8.17
N ASN A 54 -10.30 2.12 6.96
CA ASN A 54 -10.56 1.32 5.76
C ASN A 54 -10.01 -0.08 5.89
N GLY A 55 -8.80 -0.23 6.43
CA GLY A 55 -8.20 -1.53 6.68
C GLY A 55 -9.01 -2.36 7.68
N ILE A 56 -9.51 -1.76 8.76
CA ILE A 56 -10.41 -2.44 9.71
C ILE A 56 -11.71 -2.86 9.02
N ALA A 57 -12.34 -1.99 8.25
CA ALA A 57 -13.55 -2.33 7.49
C ALA A 57 -13.31 -3.51 6.54
N LEU A 58 -12.19 -3.48 5.82
CA LEU A 58 -11.79 -4.55 4.90
C LEU A 58 -11.49 -5.88 5.62
N ILE A 59 -10.94 -5.87 6.84
CA ILE A 59 -10.76 -7.11 7.61
C ILE A 59 -12.11 -7.80 7.83
N PHE A 60 -13.15 -7.05 8.20
CA PHE A 60 -14.49 -7.62 8.39
C PHE A 60 -15.15 -8.02 7.08
N ILE A 61 -15.02 -7.22 6.01
CA ILE A 61 -15.53 -7.56 4.67
C ILE A 61 -14.88 -8.85 4.18
N ASN A 62 -13.56 -8.99 4.30
CA ASN A 62 -12.82 -10.17 3.90
C ASN A 62 -13.24 -11.40 4.72
N ALA A 63 -13.42 -11.25 6.03
CA ALA A 63 -13.91 -12.31 6.90
C ALA A 63 -15.29 -12.83 6.45
N PHE A 64 -16.20 -11.90 6.12
CA PHE A 64 -17.54 -12.20 5.61
C PHE A 64 -17.48 -12.92 4.24
N LEU A 65 -16.72 -12.38 3.29
CA LEU A 65 -16.58 -12.96 1.94
C LEU A 65 -15.96 -14.37 1.98
N LEU A 66 -14.95 -14.56 2.83
CA LEU A 66 -14.26 -15.84 2.98
C LEU A 66 -14.96 -16.83 3.90
N LYS A 67 -16.02 -16.40 4.62
CA LYS A 67 -16.68 -17.18 5.67
C LYS A 67 -15.68 -17.69 6.73
N LYS A 68 -14.76 -16.83 7.16
CA LYS A 68 -13.72 -17.13 8.15
C LYS A 68 -13.70 -16.07 9.25
N LYS A 69 -12.99 -16.34 10.35
CA LYS A 69 -12.77 -15.35 11.41
C LYS A 69 -11.92 -14.18 10.88
N PRO A 70 -12.17 -12.94 11.35
CA PRO A 70 -11.38 -11.79 10.96
C PRO A 70 -9.91 -11.97 11.34
N GLU A 71 -9.02 -11.63 10.41
CA GLU A 71 -7.58 -11.68 10.62
C GLU A 71 -7.13 -10.44 11.40
N ILE A 72 -7.35 -10.46 12.71
CA ILE A 72 -7.06 -9.32 13.60
C ILE A 72 -5.57 -8.95 13.56
N MET A 73 -4.68 -9.90 13.26
CA MET A 73 -3.25 -9.62 13.14
C MET A 73 -2.93 -8.63 12.00
N ALA A 74 -3.78 -8.54 10.96
CA ALA A 74 -3.62 -7.55 9.89
C ALA A 74 -3.85 -6.11 10.38
N ALA A 75 -4.57 -5.92 11.50
CA ALA A 75 -4.78 -4.61 12.12
C ALA A 75 -3.45 -3.96 12.54
N GLY A 76 -2.48 -4.76 13.00
CA GLY A 76 -1.15 -4.26 13.37
C GLY A 76 -0.39 -3.71 12.16
N SER A 77 -0.44 -4.42 11.02
CA SER A 77 0.20 -3.98 9.78
C SER A 77 -0.37 -2.66 9.29
N ILE A 78 -1.70 -2.53 9.22
CA ILE A 78 -2.34 -1.29 8.75
C ILE A 78 -2.17 -0.13 9.72
N LEU A 79 -2.10 -0.39 11.04
CA LEU A 79 -1.82 0.64 12.03
C LEU A 79 -0.43 1.22 11.82
N LEU A 80 0.57 0.35 11.62
CA LEU A 80 1.94 0.78 11.30
C LEU A 80 2.01 1.53 9.98
N ILE A 81 1.34 1.04 8.94
CA ILE A 81 1.27 1.72 7.64
C ILE A 81 0.68 3.12 7.80
N GLY A 82 -0.48 3.23 8.45
CA GLY A 82 -1.15 4.51 8.68
C GLY A 82 -0.28 5.49 9.48
N ALA A 83 0.29 5.03 10.60
CA ALA A 83 1.16 5.84 11.44
C ALA A 83 2.42 6.33 10.70
N LEU A 84 3.04 5.48 9.88
CA LEU A 84 4.19 5.86 9.08
C LEU A 84 3.84 6.83 7.95
N ILE A 85 2.69 6.65 7.29
CA ILE A 85 2.21 7.61 6.29
C ILE A 85 1.97 8.98 6.93
N ASP A 86 1.34 9.03 8.10
CA ASP A 86 1.16 10.29 8.83
C ASP A 86 2.50 10.89 9.26
N PHE A 87 3.46 10.07 9.72
CA PHE A 87 4.81 10.54 10.03
C PHE A 87 5.46 11.21 8.80
N TRP A 88 5.41 10.56 7.63
CA TRP A 88 5.97 11.14 6.41
C TRP A 88 5.21 12.40 5.98
N LEU A 89 3.88 12.39 5.94
CA LEU A 89 3.09 13.51 5.42
C LEU A 89 3.07 14.73 6.36
N LEU A 90 3.00 14.50 7.67
CA LEU A 90 2.77 15.56 8.67
C LEU A 90 4.06 16.03 9.35
N VAL A 91 5.12 15.22 9.34
CA VAL A 91 6.40 15.56 9.98
C VAL A 91 7.47 15.79 8.92
N VAL A 92 7.83 14.77 8.14
CA VAL A 92 9.01 14.83 7.26
C VAL A 92 8.77 15.66 5.98
N LEU A 93 7.67 15.39 5.29
CA LEU A 93 7.27 16.01 4.03
C LEU A 93 6.25 17.13 4.24
N LYS A 94 6.10 17.63 5.48
CA LYS A 94 5.11 18.67 5.82
C LYS A 94 5.22 19.87 4.89
N HIS A 95 6.44 20.34 4.67
CA HIS A 95 6.76 21.50 3.83
C HIS A 95 7.15 21.15 2.39
N TYR A 96 7.10 19.86 2.04
CA TYR A 96 7.37 19.43 0.67
C TYR A 96 6.08 19.59 -0.16
N SER A 97 6.08 20.56 -1.07
CA SER A 97 4.98 20.82 -2.00
C SER A 97 5.57 21.24 -3.35
N PRO A 98 5.82 20.29 -4.26
CA PRO A 98 6.37 20.59 -5.57
C PRO A 98 5.32 21.32 -6.44
N GLU A 99 5.62 22.56 -6.82
CA GLU A 99 4.74 23.37 -7.69
C GLU A 99 5.08 23.22 -9.18
N VAL A 100 6.35 22.96 -9.51
CA VAL A 100 6.80 22.79 -10.89
C VAL A 100 6.54 21.35 -11.34
N LEU A 101 5.91 21.18 -12.50
CA LEU A 101 5.56 19.87 -13.07
C LEU A 101 6.73 18.88 -13.09
N PHE A 102 7.94 19.35 -13.40
CA PHE A 102 9.14 18.52 -13.37
C PHE A 102 9.35 17.90 -11.97
N PHE A 103 9.28 18.70 -10.91
CA PHE A 103 9.43 18.18 -9.54
C PHE A 103 8.28 17.26 -9.13
N GLN A 104 7.05 17.54 -9.57
CA GLN A 104 5.90 16.67 -9.35
C GLN A 104 6.11 15.29 -10.00
N LEU A 105 6.55 15.25 -11.26
CA LEU A 105 6.85 14.01 -11.98
C LEU A 105 8.01 13.24 -11.32
N THR A 106 9.05 13.93 -10.85
CA THR A 106 10.14 13.27 -10.12
C THR A 106 9.69 12.69 -8.79
N ALA A 107 8.83 13.40 -8.04
CA ALA A 107 8.25 12.91 -6.79
C ALA A 107 7.36 11.68 -7.04
N LEU A 108 6.52 11.74 -8.08
CA LEU A 108 5.69 10.61 -8.50
C LEU A 108 6.54 9.39 -8.88
N ALA A 109 7.56 9.56 -9.71
CA ALA A 109 8.43 8.47 -10.15
C ALA A 109 9.23 7.86 -8.99
N ALA A 110 9.85 8.70 -8.14
CA ALA A 110 10.55 8.26 -6.94
C ALA A 110 9.59 7.54 -5.96
N GLY A 111 8.36 8.05 -5.86
CA GLY A 111 7.31 7.47 -5.05
C GLY A 111 6.89 6.08 -5.54
N ILE A 112 6.65 5.90 -6.85
CA ILE A 112 6.32 4.61 -7.46
C ILE A 112 7.43 3.58 -7.25
N ILE A 113 8.69 3.98 -7.48
CA ILE A 113 9.84 3.10 -7.31
C ILE A 113 9.96 2.69 -5.84
N SER A 114 9.90 3.65 -4.92
CA SER A 114 9.99 3.39 -3.48
C SER A 114 8.84 2.51 -3.00
N MET A 115 7.61 2.81 -3.40
CA MET A 115 6.43 2.01 -3.08
C MET A 115 6.61 0.57 -3.57
N GLY A 116 7.00 0.37 -4.83
CA GLY A 116 7.20 -0.96 -5.41
C GLY A 116 8.33 -1.75 -4.74
N VAL A 117 9.45 -1.10 -4.41
CA VAL A 117 10.55 -1.70 -3.64
C VAL A 117 10.08 -2.09 -2.23
N GLY A 118 9.37 -1.20 -1.55
CA GLY A 118 8.81 -1.45 -0.21
C GLY A 118 7.85 -2.64 -0.20
N VAL A 119 6.92 -2.70 -1.18
CA VAL A 119 6.03 -3.85 -1.41
C VAL A 119 6.84 -5.13 -1.58
N ALA A 120 7.83 -5.12 -2.47
CA ALA A 120 8.65 -6.29 -2.77
C ALA A 120 9.46 -6.80 -1.56
N ILE A 121 9.83 -5.92 -0.61
CA ILE A 121 10.55 -6.29 0.62
C ILE A 121 9.58 -6.81 1.68
N TYR A 122 8.51 -6.08 2.01
CA TYR A 122 7.67 -6.41 3.16
C TYR A 122 6.91 -7.73 2.93
N LEU A 123 6.52 -8.03 1.69
CA LEU A 123 5.86 -9.30 1.35
C LEU A 123 6.74 -10.52 1.66
N GLN A 124 8.06 -10.40 1.60
CA GLN A 124 8.97 -11.51 1.93
C GLN A 124 8.94 -11.91 3.40
N ALA A 125 8.54 -10.98 4.27
CA ALA A 125 8.53 -11.22 5.70
C ALA A 125 7.40 -12.18 6.12
N LYS A 126 6.42 -12.44 5.25
CA LYS A 126 5.26 -13.33 5.47
C LYS A 126 4.44 -12.96 6.71
N PHE A 127 4.44 -11.69 7.09
CA PHE A 127 3.47 -11.13 8.03
C PHE A 127 2.09 -10.99 7.36
N PRO A 128 1.00 -10.82 8.12
CA PRO A 128 -0.33 -10.62 7.57
C PRO A 128 -0.33 -9.52 6.51
N ALA A 129 -0.79 -9.88 5.31
CA ALA A 129 -0.88 -8.98 4.17
C ALA A 129 -1.86 -7.83 4.46
N SER A 130 -1.75 -6.74 3.69
CA SER A 130 -2.72 -5.66 3.78
C SER A 130 -4.13 -6.20 3.50
N PRO A 131 -5.16 -5.80 4.27
CA PRO A 131 -6.55 -6.15 4.00
C PRO A 131 -7.01 -5.79 2.58
N MET A 132 -6.40 -4.78 1.97
CA MET A 132 -6.61 -4.37 0.58
C MET A 132 -6.15 -5.46 -0.40
N ASP A 133 -5.00 -6.07 -0.15
CA ASP A 133 -4.47 -7.18 -0.96
C ASP A 133 -5.30 -8.46 -0.76
N THR A 134 -5.77 -8.70 0.47
CA THR A 134 -6.63 -9.83 0.81
C THR A 134 -8.00 -9.74 0.12
N LEU A 135 -8.51 -8.54 -0.17
CA LEU A 135 -9.79 -8.38 -0.86
C LEU A 135 -9.78 -9.00 -2.26
N MET A 136 -8.68 -8.87 -3.00
CA MET A 136 -8.52 -9.55 -4.30
C MET A 136 -8.70 -11.06 -4.16
N VAL A 137 -8.07 -11.66 -3.14
CA VAL A 137 -8.16 -13.10 -2.86
C VAL A 137 -9.58 -13.47 -2.42
N ALA A 138 -10.21 -12.65 -1.58
CA ALA A 138 -11.57 -12.87 -1.10
C ALA A 138 -12.59 -12.86 -2.25
N ILE A 139 -12.48 -11.91 -3.19
CA ILE A 139 -13.32 -11.85 -4.40
C ILE A 139 -13.09 -13.08 -5.27
N HIS A 140 -11.83 -13.45 -5.53
CA HIS A 140 -11.48 -14.64 -6.30
C HIS A 140 -12.12 -15.90 -5.70
N THR A 141 -11.91 -16.14 -4.41
CA THR A 141 -12.43 -17.33 -3.71
C THR A 141 -13.95 -17.34 -3.64
N ARG A 142 -14.60 -16.18 -3.46
CA ARG A 142 -16.05 -16.10 -3.28
C ARG A 142 -16.82 -16.24 -4.58
N PHE A 143 -16.32 -15.64 -5.66
CA PHE A 143 -17.04 -15.53 -6.94
C PHE A 143 -16.47 -16.41 -8.06
N GLY A 144 -15.36 -17.12 -7.82
CA GLY A 144 -14.74 -18.02 -8.83
C GLY A 144 -14.12 -17.29 -10.02
N LEU A 145 -13.93 -15.97 -9.93
CA LEU A 145 -13.30 -15.15 -10.97
C LEU A 145 -11.80 -15.39 -10.99
N ASN A 146 -11.10 -15.15 -12.11
CA ASN A 146 -9.63 -15.18 -12.09
C ASN A 146 -9.04 -14.04 -11.23
N LEU A 147 -7.78 -14.17 -10.80
CA LEU A 147 -7.11 -13.17 -9.95
C LEU A 147 -7.01 -11.78 -10.60
N ARG A 148 -6.82 -11.74 -11.93
CA ARG A 148 -6.74 -10.48 -12.70
C ARG A 148 -8.05 -9.70 -12.60
N ASN A 149 -9.18 -10.35 -12.87
CA ASN A 149 -10.51 -9.74 -12.80
C ASN A 149 -10.85 -9.35 -11.36
N SER A 150 -10.48 -10.18 -10.38
CA SER A 150 -10.69 -9.89 -8.96
C SER A 150 -9.93 -8.64 -8.52
N ARG A 151 -8.70 -8.45 -9.02
CA ARG A 151 -7.91 -7.24 -8.78
C ARG A 151 -8.57 -6.03 -9.41
N ILE A 152 -8.97 -6.11 -10.68
CA ILE A 152 -9.63 -5.01 -11.40
C ILE A 152 -10.90 -4.57 -10.66
N ILE A 153 -11.71 -5.51 -10.17
CA ILE A 153 -12.92 -5.20 -9.39
C ILE A 153 -12.56 -4.50 -8.07
N SER A 154 -11.56 -4.99 -7.35
CA SER A 154 -11.08 -4.36 -6.10
C SER A 154 -10.60 -2.93 -6.33
N GLU A 155 -9.77 -2.72 -7.35
CA GLU A 155 -9.23 -1.40 -7.75
C GLU A 155 -10.34 -0.46 -8.24
N ALA A 156 -11.28 -0.97 -9.04
CA ALA A 156 -12.41 -0.20 -9.53
C ALA A 156 -13.36 0.22 -8.39
N PHE A 157 -13.57 -0.66 -7.41
CA PHE A 157 -14.35 -0.35 -6.22
C PHE A 157 -13.69 0.76 -5.39
N ALA A 158 -12.38 0.65 -5.15
CA ALA A 158 -11.63 1.68 -4.46
C ALA A 158 -11.64 3.02 -5.20
N LEU A 159 -11.45 3.02 -6.54
CA LEU A 159 -11.54 4.23 -7.36
C LEU A 159 -12.94 4.83 -7.37
N PHE A 160 -13.99 4.01 -7.40
CA PHE A 160 -15.37 4.48 -7.31
C PHE A 160 -15.63 5.19 -5.97
N LEU A 161 -15.21 4.58 -4.86
CA LEU A 161 -15.28 5.24 -3.56
C LEU A 161 -14.44 6.52 -3.53
N ALA A 162 -13.19 6.46 -4.00
CA ALA A 162 -12.33 7.64 -4.06
C ALA A 162 -12.98 8.77 -4.86
N PHE A 163 -13.67 8.46 -5.96
CA PHE A 163 -14.40 9.46 -6.73
C PHE A 163 -15.55 10.08 -5.91
N LEU A 164 -16.34 9.27 -5.21
CA LEU A 164 -17.43 9.75 -4.34
C LEU A 164 -16.92 10.67 -3.21
N PHE A 165 -15.78 10.33 -2.63
CA PHE A 165 -15.14 11.12 -1.57
C PHE A 165 -14.25 12.25 -2.09
N GLN A 166 -14.28 12.56 -3.39
CA GLN A 166 -13.44 13.58 -4.03
C GLN A 166 -11.93 13.39 -3.70
N GLY A 167 -11.52 12.13 -3.68
CA GLY A 167 -10.16 11.68 -3.43
C GLY A 167 -9.17 12.10 -4.50
N ALA A 168 -7.90 11.90 -4.21
CA ALA A 168 -6.78 12.30 -5.07
C ALA A 168 -6.65 11.41 -6.31
N ILE A 169 -7.62 11.47 -7.22
CA ILE A 169 -7.61 10.79 -8.51
C ILE A 169 -7.04 11.75 -9.55
N GLY A 170 -5.96 11.35 -10.21
CA GLY A 170 -5.34 12.13 -11.28
C GLY A 170 -4.53 11.28 -12.25
N ILE A 171 -3.76 11.92 -13.13
CA ILE A 171 -2.92 11.21 -14.10
C ILE A 171 -1.90 10.28 -13.43
N GLY A 172 -1.38 10.69 -12.27
CA GLY A 172 -0.51 9.89 -11.42
C GLY A 172 -1.17 8.60 -10.94
N THR A 173 -2.48 8.60 -10.66
CA THR A 173 -3.23 7.38 -10.30
C THR A 173 -3.15 6.33 -11.40
N PHE A 174 -3.40 6.72 -12.65
CA PHE A 174 -3.29 5.80 -13.78
C PHE A 174 -1.85 5.31 -13.99
N ILE A 175 -0.87 6.20 -13.88
CA ILE A 175 0.55 5.83 -13.98
C ILE A 175 0.91 4.81 -12.90
N VAL A 176 0.56 5.06 -11.63
CA VAL A 176 0.81 4.15 -10.50
C VAL A 176 0.17 2.79 -10.77
N THR A 177 -1.12 2.75 -11.12
CA THR A 177 -1.85 1.50 -11.39
C THR A 177 -1.21 0.66 -12.50
N LEU A 178 -0.71 1.31 -13.55
CA LEU A 178 -0.07 0.62 -14.68
C LEU A 178 1.36 0.18 -14.38
N THR A 179 2.12 0.97 -13.61
CA THR A 179 3.58 0.78 -13.47
C THR A 179 3.99 0.03 -12.19
N LEU A 180 3.24 0.17 -11.10
CA LEU A 180 3.59 -0.39 -9.79
C LEU A 180 3.79 -1.91 -9.86
N GLY A 181 2.93 -2.62 -10.58
CA GLY A 181 3.03 -4.07 -10.77
C GLY A 181 4.35 -4.52 -11.37
N PHE A 182 4.86 -3.80 -12.38
CA PHE A 182 6.14 -4.11 -13.01
C PHE A 182 7.32 -3.87 -12.06
N VAL A 183 7.30 -2.80 -11.29
CA VAL A 183 8.34 -2.50 -10.28
C VAL A 183 8.38 -3.61 -9.23
N VAL A 184 7.21 -3.98 -8.67
CA VAL A 184 7.13 -5.07 -7.68
C VAL A 184 7.65 -6.38 -8.27
N GLN A 185 7.21 -6.76 -9.48
CA GLN A 185 7.63 -7.98 -10.14
C GLN A 185 9.15 -8.03 -10.38
N TYR A 186 9.76 -6.89 -10.73
CA TYR A 186 11.20 -6.79 -10.96
C TYR A 186 12.03 -6.96 -9.67
N PHE A 187 11.57 -6.39 -8.56
CA PHE A 187 12.30 -6.41 -7.29
C PHE A 187 12.00 -7.62 -6.41
N HIS A 188 10.80 -8.20 -6.51
CA HIS A 188 10.35 -9.33 -5.69
C HIS A 188 11.36 -10.50 -5.64
N PRO A 189 11.78 -11.12 -6.77
CA PRO A 189 12.70 -12.27 -6.72
C PRO A 189 14.08 -11.91 -6.15
N LYS A 190 14.52 -10.64 -6.27
CA LYS A 190 15.80 -10.18 -5.74
C LYS A 190 15.78 -10.16 -4.21
N PHE A 191 14.71 -9.64 -3.62
CA PHE A 191 14.57 -9.56 -2.17
C PHE A 191 14.24 -10.91 -1.54
N GLU A 192 13.54 -11.80 -2.26
CA GLU A 192 13.37 -13.20 -1.86
C GLU A 192 14.73 -13.88 -1.70
N GLY A 193 15.60 -13.77 -2.71
CA GLY A 193 16.95 -14.31 -2.67
C GLY A 193 17.84 -13.67 -1.58
N LEU A 194 17.67 -12.38 -1.31
CA LEU A 194 18.40 -11.68 -0.24
C LEU A 194 18.01 -12.21 1.14
N LEU A 195 16.71 -12.35 1.42
CA LEU A 195 16.23 -12.88 2.69
C LEU A 195 16.72 -14.31 2.91
N PHE A 196 16.68 -15.14 1.86
CA PHE A 196 17.19 -16.52 1.91
C PHE A 196 18.69 -16.59 2.24
N LYS A 197 19.50 -15.70 1.64
CA LYS A 197 20.95 -15.62 1.93
C LYS A 197 21.24 -15.17 3.37
N MET A 198 20.44 -14.23 3.89
CA MET A 198 20.60 -13.74 5.25
C MET A 198 20.21 -14.81 6.28
N SER A 199 19.09 -15.50 6.07
CA SER A 199 18.64 -16.55 6.99
C SER A 199 19.53 -17.80 6.98
N SER A 200 20.10 -18.16 5.83
CA SER A 200 21.01 -19.31 5.72
C SER A 200 22.39 -19.06 6.37
N LYS A 201 22.93 -17.83 6.29
CA LYS A 201 24.20 -17.46 6.97
C LYS A 201 24.15 -17.53 8.49
N LEU A 202 22.96 -17.35 9.08
CA LEU A 202 22.75 -17.38 10.54
C LEU A 202 22.45 -18.77 11.08
N SER A 203 22.09 -19.74 10.21
CA SER A 203 21.89 -21.14 10.62
C SER A 203 23.20 -21.94 10.72
N TYR A 204 24.32 -21.36 10.29
CA TYR A 204 25.68 -21.94 10.34
C TYR A 204 26.57 -21.30 11.43
N LYS A 205 26.01 -20.40 12.25
CA LYS A 205 26.63 -19.87 13.47
C LYS A 205 25.83 -20.33 14.68
#